data_AF-A0A0B6ZCS1-F1
#
_entry.id   AF-A0A0B6ZCS1-F1
#
_cell.length_a   1.000
_cell.length_b   1.000
_cell.length_c   1.000
_cell.angle_alpha   90.00
_cell.angle_beta   90.00
_cell.angle_gamma   90.00
#
_symmetry.space_group_name_H-M   'P 1'
#
loop_
_entity.id
_entity.type
_entity.pdbx_description
1 polymer ?
#
loop_
_entity_poly.entity_id
_entity_poly.type
_entity_poly.pdbx_seq_one_letter_code
_entity_poly.pdbx_strand_id
1 'polypeptide(L)'
;MLISFLFVLGILLTVTQAHFFQPSYSCNKGYEPSRYNPRQCVDIDECASGRNPCQHFCVNSQGSFECSCKSGFVVSRQDNTKCVASGGSSCRPGYKPSVFDPDECEDIDECAIANGNCQDICTNSRGSYECSCRPGRIVSSSDPSRCVAVPSCNAGFRPSVDPR
;
A
#
# COMPACT_ATOMS: atom_id res chain seq x y z
N MET A 1 -26.35 -58.26 50.89
CA MET A 1 -25.17 -58.43 51.76
C MET A 1 -24.16 -59.29 51.02
N LEU A 2 -22.85 -59.08 51.02
CA LEU A 2 -21.98 -57.92 51.23
C LEU A 2 -20.58 -58.46 50.81
N ILE A 3 -19.91 -57.75 49.90
CA ILE A 3 -18.45 -57.60 49.72
C ILE A 3 -17.55 -58.82 50.03
N SER A 4 -16.83 -59.36 49.03
CA SER A 4 -15.42 -59.78 49.19
C SER A 4 -14.76 -60.47 47.97
N PHE A 5 -13.53 -60.05 47.66
CA PHE A 5 -12.45 -60.79 46.95
C PHE A 5 -12.57 -61.12 45.45
N LEU A 6 -12.68 -60.11 44.56
CA LEU A 6 -12.34 -60.29 43.13
C LEU A 6 -11.41 -59.20 42.54
N PHE A 7 -10.57 -58.56 43.36
CA PHE A 7 -9.56 -57.58 42.89
C PHE A 7 -8.13 -57.98 43.24
N VAL A 8 -7.76 -59.27 43.08
CA VAL A 8 -6.38 -59.74 43.39
C VAL A 8 -5.62 -60.29 42.17
N LEU A 9 -6.13 -60.16 40.93
CA LEU A 9 -5.47 -60.81 39.78
C LEU A 9 -5.46 -59.97 38.49
N GLY A 10 -5.14 -58.67 38.56
CA GLY A 10 -5.21 -57.85 37.34
C GLY A 10 -4.33 -56.61 37.20
N ILE A 11 -3.48 -56.24 38.15
CA ILE A 11 -2.63 -55.04 37.97
C ILE A 11 -1.24 -55.28 38.56
N LEU A 12 -0.46 -56.11 37.87
CA LEU A 12 0.96 -56.36 38.17
C LEU A 12 1.89 -55.97 37.00
N LEU A 13 1.42 -55.12 36.08
CA LEU A 13 2.18 -54.51 34.98
C LEU A 13 1.53 -53.13 34.72
N THR A 14 1.98 -51.98 35.23
CA THR A 14 3.30 -51.37 35.10
C THR A 14 3.36 -50.16 36.05
N VAL A 15 4.29 -50.17 37.01
CA VAL A 15 4.61 -48.98 37.83
C VAL A 15 5.58 -48.07 37.04
N THR A 16 5.31 -47.79 35.76
CA THR A 16 6.22 -47.00 34.90
C THR A 16 5.57 -45.81 34.19
N GLN A 17 4.46 -45.27 34.70
CA GLN A 17 3.96 -43.99 34.20
C GLN A 17 3.34 -43.08 35.27
N ALA A 18 4.03 -42.91 36.40
CA ALA A 18 3.81 -41.77 37.29
C ALA A 18 4.56 -40.50 36.84
N HIS A 19 5.00 -40.43 35.58
CA HIS A 19 5.37 -39.21 34.88
C HIS A 19 4.45 -39.12 33.66
N PHE A 20 3.39 -38.30 33.70
CA PHE A 20 2.91 -37.48 32.56
C PHE A 20 1.53 -36.82 32.76
N PHE A 21 0.97 -36.74 33.97
CA PHE A 21 0.00 -35.65 34.24
C PHE A 21 0.78 -34.40 34.64
N GLN A 22 1.50 -33.81 33.69
CA GLN A 22 1.93 -32.42 33.88
C GLN A 22 0.65 -31.58 33.86
N PRO A 23 0.40 -30.72 34.87
CA PRO A 23 -0.67 -29.73 34.74
C PRO A 23 -0.35 -28.92 33.49
N SER A 24 -1.24 -28.92 32.50
CA SER A 24 -1.07 -28.09 31.30
C SER A 24 -1.29 -26.64 31.73
N TYR A 25 -0.21 -26.00 32.18
CA TYR A 25 -0.22 -24.57 32.46
C TYR A 25 -0.34 -23.85 31.13
N SER A 26 -1.55 -23.38 30.84
CA SER A 26 -1.85 -22.63 29.62
C SER A 26 -1.52 -21.16 29.84
N CYS A 27 -0.68 -20.61 28.99
CA CYS A 27 -0.46 -19.18 28.92
C CYS A 27 -1.50 -18.51 28.02
N ASN A 28 -1.66 -17.19 28.17
CA ASN A 28 -2.44 -16.39 27.23
C ASN A 28 -1.75 -16.38 25.85
N LYS A 29 -2.50 -16.06 24.80
CA LYS A 29 -1.93 -15.90 23.45
C LYS A 29 -0.78 -14.87 23.48
N GLY A 30 0.32 -15.17 22.79
CA GLY A 30 1.53 -14.35 22.79
C GLY A 30 2.53 -14.69 23.90
N TYR A 31 2.25 -15.72 24.71
CA TYR A 31 3.15 -16.14 25.79
C TYR A 31 3.37 -17.66 25.77
N GLU A 32 4.56 -18.08 26.19
CA GLU A 32 4.93 -19.47 26.38
C GLU A 32 5.38 -19.75 27.82
N PRO A 33 5.25 -21.00 28.32
CA PRO A 33 5.80 -21.36 29.61
C PRO A 33 7.32 -21.23 29.65
N SER A 34 7.86 -20.62 30.70
CA SER A 34 9.30 -20.50 30.93
C SER A 34 9.96 -21.88 31.02
N ARG A 35 11.13 -22.02 30.39
CA ARG A 35 11.98 -23.20 30.49
C ARG A 35 12.33 -23.58 31.94
N TYR A 36 12.37 -22.60 32.84
CA TYR A 36 12.79 -22.80 34.24
C TYR A 36 11.61 -23.02 35.19
N ASN A 37 10.45 -22.43 34.88
CA ASN A 37 9.25 -22.54 35.70
C ASN A 37 7.99 -22.59 34.83
N PRO A 38 7.35 -23.76 34.65
CA PRO A 38 6.16 -23.92 33.82
C PRO A 38 4.94 -23.08 34.25
N ARG A 39 4.95 -22.53 35.47
CA ARG A 39 3.91 -21.61 35.96
C ARG A 39 4.14 -20.15 35.60
N GLN A 40 5.31 -19.83 35.08
CA GLN A 40 5.66 -18.48 34.63
C GLN A 40 5.48 -18.41 33.12
N CYS A 41 4.63 -17.50 32.67
CA CYS A 41 4.46 -17.20 31.25
C CYS A 41 5.45 -16.09 30.85
N VAL A 42 6.26 -16.37 29.85
CA VAL A 42 7.18 -15.42 29.24
C VAL A 42 6.64 -15.04 27.87
N ASP A 43 6.90 -13.81 27.49
CA ASP A 43 6.52 -13.28 26.19
C ASP A 43 7.20 -14.05 25.05
N ILE A 44 6.47 -14.35 23.99
CA ILE A 44 7.03 -14.97 22.79
C ILE A 44 7.59 -13.85 21.91
N ASP A 45 8.90 -13.83 21.69
CA ASP A 45 9.49 -12.88 20.74
C ASP A 45 9.24 -13.37 19.30
N GLU A 46 8.13 -12.92 18.70
CA GLU A 46 7.79 -13.30 17.34
C GLU A 46 8.81 -12.76 16.32
N CYS A 47 9.52 -11.68 16.64
CA CYS A 47 10.56 -11.10 15.79
C CYS A 47 11.84 -11.96 15.77
N ALA A 48 12.14 -12.70 16.85
CA ALA A 48 13.28 -13.60 16.96
C ALA A 48 13.01 -15.04 16.49
N SER A 49 11.77 -15.35 16.09
CA SER A 49 11.32 -16.70 15.72
C SER A 49 11.89 -17.27 14.40
N GLY A 50 12.80 -16.56 13.73
CA GLY A 50 13.43 -16.96 12.46
C GLY A 50 12.56 -16.72 11.22
N ARG A 51 11.26 -16.45 11.39
CA ARG A 51 10.36 -15.95 10.35
C ARG A 51 9.79 -14.61 10.79
N ASN A 52 10.43 -13.53 10.36
CA ASN A 52 9.94 -12.18 10.65
C ASN A 52 8.47 -12.06 10.20
N PRO A 53 7.52 -11.81 11.13
CA PRO A 53 6.11 -11.71 10.76
C PRO A 53 5.81 -10.47 9.92
N CYS A 54 6.62 -9.42 10.04
CA CYS A 54 6.43 -8.14 9.36
C CYS A 54 7.12 -8.10 7.98
N GLN A 55 6.53 -7.35 7.05
CA GLN A 55 7.12 -7.10 5.72
C GLN A 55 8.47 -6.36 5.79
N HIS A 56 8.62 -5.43 6.74
CA HIS A 56 9.84 -4.62 6.88
C HIS A 56 10.49 -4.80 8.25
N PHE A 57 10.07 -4.01 9.25
CA PHE A 57 10.67 -4.01 10.57
C PHE A 57 9.67 -4.57 11.59
N CYS A 58 10.17 -5.38 12.52
CA CYS A 58 9.41 -5.98 13.61
C CYS A 58 9.99 -5.51 14.94
N VAL A 59 9.12 -5.13 15.87
CA VAL A 59 9.46 -4.75 17.22
C VAL A 59 8.65 -5.64 18.16
N ASN A 60 9.35 -6.40 19.00
CA ASN A 60 8.68 -7.25 19.98
C ASN A 60 8.03 -6.38 21.08
N SER A 61 6.84 -6.76 21.51
CA SER A 61 6.05 -6.05 22.52
C SER A 61 5.43 -7.05 23.50
N GLN A 62 4.94 -6.60 24.64
CA GLN A 62 4.44 -7.54 25.64
C GLN A 62 3.12 -8.21 25.19
N GLY A 63 3.18 -9.50 24.85
CA GLY A 63 2.08 -10.35 24.39
C GLY A 63 1.77 -10.25 22.88
N SER A 64 2.61 -9.57 22.10
CA SER A 64 2.44 -9.36 20.66
C SER A 64 3.71 -8.76 20.03
N PHE A 65 3.66 -8.40 18.76
CA PHE A 65 4.65 -7.57 18.09
C PHE A 65 3.99 -6.37 17.40
N GLU A 66 4.80 -5.35 17.10
CA GLU A 66 4.42 -4.22 16.26
C GLU A 66 5.28 -4.18 15.00
N CYS A 67 4.65 -3.97 13.85
CA CYS A 67 5.36 -3.76 12.59
C CYS A 67 5.58 -2.27 12.33
N SER A 68 6.76 -1.95 11.80
CA SER A 68 7.04 -0.61 11.26
C SER A 68 7.60 -0.72 9.84
N CYS A 69 7.42 0.37 9.09
CA CYS A 69 7.71 0.41 7.66
C CYS A 69 8.86 1.36 7.34
N LYS A 70 9.58 1.07 6.26
CA LYS A 70 10.57 2.00 5.68
C LYS A 70 9.91 3.32 5.27
N SER A 71 10.73 4.36 5.16
CA SER A 71 10.28 5.67 4.67
C SER A 71 9.48 5.54 3.36
N GLY A 72 8.35 6.23 3.28
CA GLY A 72 7.41 6.14 2.16
C GLY A 72 6.34 5.03 2.28
N PHE A 73 6.32 4.28 3.39
CA PHE A 73 5.33 3.23 3.66
C PHE A 73 4.69 3.39 5.06
N VAL A 74 3.45 2.91 5.22
CA VAL A 74 2.71 2.76 6.50
C VAL A 74 2.17 1.35 6.62
N VAL A 75 1.87 0.95 7.85
CA VAL A 75 1.21 -0.32 8.14
C VAL A 75 -0.17 -0.36 7.50
N SER A 76 -0.49 -1.45 6.81
CA SER A 76 -1.80 -1.64 6.18
C SER A 76 -2.91 -1.72 7.22
N ARG A 77 -4.07 -1.13 6.90
CA ARG A 77 -5.28 -1.21 7.76
C ARG A 77 -5.95 -2.57 7.70
N GLN A 78 -5.71 -3.36 6.65
CA GLN A 78 -6.31 -4.68 6.47
C GLN A 78 -5.43 -5.79 7.08
N ASP A 79 -4.11 -5.62 7.00
CA ASP A 79 -3.13 -6.58 7.50
C ASP A 79 -1.97 -5.83 8.14
N ASN A 80 -1.91 -5.86 9.48
CA ASN A 80 -0.90 -5.14 10.26
C ASN A 80 0.52 -5.66 10.05
N THR A 81 0.70 -6.77 9.34
CA THR A 81 2.01 -7.32 8.96
C THR A 81 2.56 -6.74 7.65
N LYS A 82 1.71 -6.06 6.86
CA LYS A 82 2.07 -5.51 5.55
C LYS A 82 2.30 -4.01 5.61
N CYS A 83 3.16 -3.55 4.71
CA CYS A 83 3.46 -2.16 4.48
C CYS A 83 2.89 -1.73 3.13
N VAL A 84 2.00 -0.75 3.15
CA VAL A 84 1.48 -0.06 1.96
C VAL A 84 2.18 1.28 1.82
N ALA A 85 2.28 1.81 0.60
CA ALA A 85 2.90 3.12 0.42
C ALA A 85 2.11 4.16 1.24
N SER A 86 2.78 4.90 2.14
CA SER A 86 2.12 5.96 2.92
C SER A 86 1.86 7.22 2.13
N GLY A 87 2.19 7.19 0.85
CA GLY A 87 1.68 8.09 -0.17
C GLY A 87 0.42 7.58 -0.86
N GLY A 88 -0.50 6.90 -0.15
CA GLY A 88 -1.87 6.75 -0.64
C GLY A 88 -2.41 8.15 -0.99
N SER A 89 -2.75 8.35 -2.27
CA SER A 89 -3.07 9.60 -2.99
C SER A 89 -1.95 10.50 -3.52
N SER A 90 -0.65 10.12 -3.46
CA SER A 90 0.37 10.85 -4.24
C SER A 90 0.33 10.39 -5.70
N CYS A 91 -0.74 10.76 -6.40
CA CYS A 91 -0.85 10.55 -7.83
C CYS A 91 0.24 11.34 -8.57
N ARG A 92 0.68 10.83 -9.73
CA ARG A 92 1.57 11.59 -10.62
C ARG A 92 0.87 12.90 -11.04
N PRO A 93 1.59 13.98 -11.37
CA PRO A 93 0.96 15.17 -11.94
C PRO A 93 0.04 14.80 -13.12
N GLY A 94 -1.13 15.43 -13.20
CA GLY A 94 -2.17 15.09 -14.19
C GLY A 94 -3.15 13.99 -13.74
N TYR A 95 -3.03 13.48 -12.50
CA TYR A 95 -3.91 12.44 -11.97
C TYR A 95 -4.46 12.82 -10.59
N LYS A 96 -5.64 12.28 -10.26
CA LYS A 96 -6.29 12.44 -8.96
C LYS A 96 -6.74 11.08 -8.41
N PRO A 97 -6.92 10.91 -7.09
CA PRO A 97 -7.42 9.66 -6.52
C PRO A 97 -8.84 9.36 -7.01
N SER A 98 -9.14 8.09 -7.25
CA SER A 98 -10.50 7.66 -7.59
C SER A 98 -11.42 7.79 -6.38
N VAL A 99 -12.71 8.00 -6.62
CA VAL A 99 -13.72 8.11 -5.55
C VAL A 99 -14.05 6.75 -4.91
N PHE A 100 -13.71 5.65 -5.58
CA PHE A 100 -14.04 4.29 -5.17
C PHE A 100 -12.88 3.60 -4.46
N ASP A 101 -11.65 3.88 -4.89
CA ASP A 101 -10.40 3.40 -4.31
C ASP A 101 -9.36 4.55 -4.26
N PRO A 102 -9.03 5.06 -3.07
CA PRO A 102 -8.04 6.12 -2.89
C PRO A 102 -6.61 5.75 -3.32
N ASP A 103 -6.32 4.46 -3.51
CA ASP A 103 -5.03 3.96 -4.00
C ASP A 103 -4.98 3.86 -5.54
N GLU A 104 -6.14 3.97 -6.22
CA GLU A 104 -6.24 4.07 -7.67
C GLU A 104 -6.21 5.54 -8.12
N CYS A 105 -5.38 5.86 -9.12
CA CYS A 105 -5.29 7.19 -9.69
C CYS A 105 -6.00 7.24 -11.04
N GLU A 106 -6.98 8.13 -11.16
CA GLU A 106 -7.65 8.44 -12.41
C GLU A 106 -7.08 9.71 -13.05
N ASP A 107 -7.16 9.74 -14.37
CA ASP A 107 -6.75 10.87 -15.20
C ASP A 107 -7.59 12.12 -14.87
N ILE A 108 -6.94 13.28 -14.74
CA ILE A 108 -7.66 14.54 -14.62
C ILE A 108 -8.03 14.98 -16.02
N ASP A 109 -9.33 15.02 -16.35
CA ASP A 109 -9.76 15.63 -17.61
C ASP A 109 -9.70 17.16 -17.51
N GLU A 110 -8.61 17.77 -17.98
CA GLU A 110 -8.45 19.22 -17.97
C GLU A 110 -9.40 19.92 -18.96
N CYS A 111 -9.87 19.20 -19.99
CA CYS A 111 -10.81 19.74 -20.97
C CYS A 111 -12.22 19.91 -20.41
N ALA A 112 -12.59 19.12 -19.40
CA ALA A 112 -13.89 19.21 -18.72
C ALA A 112 -14.11 20.57 -18.03
N ILE A 113 -13.03 21.30 -17.69
CA ILE A 113 -13.09 22.59 -17.03
C ILE A 113 -12.58 23.67 -17.98
N ALA A 114 -13.46 24.59 -18.38
CA ALA A 114 -13.13 25.73 -19.23
C ALA A 114 -12.31 25.37 -20.49
N ASN A 115 -12.55 24.18 -21.07
CA ASN A 115 -11.84 23.69 -22.25
C ASN A 115 -10.30 23.63 -22.07
N GLY A 116 -9.81 23.33 -20.86
CA GLY A 116 -8.37 23.33 -20.55
C GLY A 116 -7.71 24.72 -20.70
N ASN A 117 -8.52 25.78 -20.72
CA ASN A 117 -8.14 27.14 -21.13
C ASN A 117 -7.61 27.24 -22.58
N CYS A 118 -7.83 26.22 -23.41
CA CYS A 118 -7.50 26.26 -24.83
C CYS A 118 -8.41 27.24 -25.57
N GLN A 119 -7.84 28.06 -26.45
CA GLN A 119 -8.59 29.02 -27.25
C GLN A 119 -9.59 28.35 -28.21
N ASP A 120 -9.22 27.22 -28.81
CA ASP A 120 -10.04 26.51 -29.80
C ASP A 120 -10.41 25.10 -29.33
N ILE A 121 -9.55 24.11 -29.55
CA ILE A 121 -9.84 22.68 -29.31
C ILE A 121 -8.93 22.18 -28.20
N CYS A 122 -9.51 21.57 -27.18
CA CYS A 122 -8.79 20.82 -26.15
C CYS A 122 -8.91 19.32 -26.43
N THR A 123 -7.82 18.58 -26.29
CA THR A 123 -7.83 17.11 -26.35
C THR A 123 -7.20 16.55 -25.07
N ASN A 124 -8.02 15.87 -24.27
CA ASN A 124 -7.55 15.22 -23.05
C ASN A 124 -6.73 13.97 -23.40
N SER A 125 -5.67 13.73 -22.64
CA SER A 125 -4.79 12.57 -22.80
C SER A 125 -4.35 12.07 -21.42
N ARG A 126 -3.79 10.86 -21.35
CA ARG A 126 -3.40 10.30 -20.06
C ARG A 126 -2.26 11.12 -19.42
N GLY A 127 -2.58 11.81 -18.33
CA GLY A 127 -1.68 12.62 -17.51
C GLY A 127 -1.41 14.02 -18.04
N SER A 128 -2.11 14.46 -19.09
CA SER A 128 -1.92 15.77 -19.72
C SER A 128 -3.04 16.06 -20.71
N TYR A 129 -3.06 17.26 -21.27
CA TYR A 129 -3.89 17.61 -22.41
C TYR A 129 -3.08 18.41 -23.43
N GLU A 130 -3.63 18.55 -24.64
CA GLU A 130 -3.05 19.40 -25.67
C GLU A 130 -4.11 20.30 -26.30
N CYS A 131 -3.72 21.56 -26.53
CA CYS A 131 -4.53 22.52 -27.27
C CYS A 131 -4.19 22.45 -28.76
N SER A 132 -5.21 22.40 -29.60
CA SER A 132 -5.07 22.48 -31.06
C SER A 132 -6.00 23.54 -31.65
N CYS A 133 -5.70 23.97 -32.87
CA CYS A 133 -6.39 25.06 -33.53
C CYS A 133 -7.28 24.59 -34.67
N ARG A 134 -8.36 25.33 -34.93
CA ARG A 134 -9.19 25.12 -36.12
C ARG A 134 -8.38 25.35 -37.41
N PRO A 135 -8.81 24.79 -38.56
CA PRO A 135 -8.11 24.95 -39.83
C PRO A 135 -7.79 26.42 -40.17
N GLY A 136 -6.59 26.66 -40.71
CA GLY A 136 -6.10 28.01 -41.05
C GLY A 136 -5.39 28.72 -39.89
N ARG A 137 -5.19 28.06 -38.75
CA ARG A 137 -4.51 28.60 -37.57
C ARG A 137 -3.50 27.61 -37.01
N ILE A 138 -2.52 28.11 -36.28
CA ILE A 138 -1.48 27.33 -35.58
C ILE A 138 -1.40 27.77 -34.12
N VAL A 139 -0.91 26.89 -33.26
CA VAL A 139 -0.65 27.19 -31.85
C VAL A 139 0.44 28.26 -31.75
N SER A 140 0.27 29.23 -30.85
CA SER A 140 1.27 30.28 -30.64
C SER A 140 2.52 29.71 -29.97
N SER A 141 3.71 30.10 -30.45
CA SER A 141 4.98 29.72 -29.85
C SER A 141 5.22 30.33 -28.46
N SER A 142 4.52 31.42 -28.14
CA SER A 142 4.62 32.12 -26.85
C SER A 142 3.62 31.63 -25.81
N ASP A 143 2.51 31.03 -26.25
CA ASP A 143 1.42 30.59 -25.39
C ASP A 143 0.68 29.42 -26.09
N PRO A 144 0.97 28.16 -25.67
CA PRO A 144 0.38 26.97 -26.28
C PRO A 144 -1.14 26.90 -26.20
N SER A 145 -1.78 27.70 -25.35
CA SER A 145 -3.24 27.77 -25.24
C SER A 145 -3.87 28.70 -26.26
N ARG A 146 -3.08 29.51 -26.98
CA ARG A 146 -3.58 30.46 -27.99
C ARG A 146 -3.30 30.00 -29.40
N CYS A 147 -4.16 30.45 -30.29
CA CYS A 147 -4.06 30.19 -31.72
C CYS A 147 -3.79 31.49 -32.47
N VAL A 148 -2.90 31.46 -33.45
CA VAL A 148 -2.61 32.57 -34.36
C VAL A 148 -2.93 32.16 -35.79
N ALA A 149 -3.32 33.12 -36.64
CA ALA A 149 -3.55 32.82 -38.05
C ALA A 149 -2.25 32.30 -38.67
N VAL A 150 -2.34 31.25 -39.48
CA VAL A 150 -1.20 30.85 -40.30
C VAL A 150 -0.84 32.05 -41.17
N PRO A 151 0.44 32.49 -41.21
CA PRO A 151 0.86 33.56 -42.08
C PRO A 151 0.45 33.19 -43.51
N SER A 152 -0.59 33.86 -43.99
CA SER A 152 -0.98 33.74 -45.38
C SER A 152 0.16 34.39 -46.18
N CYS A 153 0.70 33.70 -47.18
CA CYS A 153 1.71 34.24 -48.11
C CYS A 153 1.15 35.38 -49.00
N ASN A 154 0.27 36.24 -48.48
CA ASN A 154 -0.35 37.38 -49.16
C ASN A 154 -0.47 38.61 -48.24
N ALA A 155 0.44 38.74 -47.27
CA ALA A 155 0.65 40.02 -46.58
C ALA A 155 2.00 40.60 -47.00
N GLY A 156 2.06 41.16 -48.21
CA GLY A 156 2.94 42.27 -48.56
C GLY A 156 4.40 42.22 -48.11
N PHE A 157 5.09 41.08 -48.23
CA PHE A 157 6.55 41.11 -48.26
C PHE A 157 6.96 41.89 -49.53
N ARG A 158 7.17 43.19 -49.39
CA ARG A 158 8.05 43.93 -50.30
C ARG A 158 9.46 43.49 -49.93
N PRO A 159 10.14 42.65 -50.73
CA PRO A 159 11.58 42.55 -50.57
C PRO A 159 12.12 43.97 -50.77
N SER A 160 12.80 44.49 -49.76
CA SER A 160 13.58 45.71 -49.88
C SER A 160 14.61 45.46 -50.98
N VAL A 161 14.34 45.96 -52.19
CA VAL A 161 15.34 46.04 -53.25
C VAL A 161 16.30 47.15 -52.83
N ASP A 162 17.50 46.79 -52.37
CA ASP A 162 18.62 47.71 -52.16
C ASP A 162 19.01 48.31 -53.53
N PRO A 163 18.86 49.63 -53.77
CA PRO A 163 19.28 50.24 -55.02
C PRO A 163 20.77 50.59 -54.91
N ARG A 164 21.61 49.79 -55.56
CA ARG A 164 22.95 50.20 -55.96
C ARG A 164 23.10 50.11 -57.47
#